data_AF-A0A1H2UG57-F1
#
_entry.id   AF-A0A1H2UG57-F1
#
_cell.length_a   1.000
_cell.length_b   1.000
_cell.length_c   1.000
_cell.angle_alpha   90.00
_cell.angle_beta   90.00
_cell.angle_gamma   90.00
#
_symmetry.space_group_name_H-M   'P 1'
#
loop_
_entity.id
_entity.type
_entity.pdbx_description
1 polymer ?
#
loop_
_entity_poly.entity_id
_entity_poly.type
_entity_poly.pdbx_seq_one_letter_code
_entity_poly.pdbx_strand_id
1 'polypeptide(L)'
;MKILVFITRIVVAATFIFSGFVKLVDPLGSTYKFEEYFGADVLNLEFLIPYALPFSIILILVEIILGVMLLVGYKPKLTSWSLLGIILVFLFLTWYSAYYNKVTDCGCFGDAVKLTAWGTFYKNVVLIVLIIFLVLKHTYMKPLISQVLAKWTTFLSFFVFLFITYYVLIHLPIIDFRPYAVGKNLPAGMEYVGDVEPPIHDFYLESLAGDDLTEDILTKDKVMLVVAYNLEKSDLDGFAGIKEVTDKAIKQGYIVYALTSSMGEEFEVIKNKYNLNFEMLFGDETMLKTIIRSNPGVLTLEKGDVTGKWSWSDYKESLEYLD
;
A
#
# COMPACT_ATOMS: atom_id res chain seq x y z
N MET A 1 -29.43 7.05 -26.08
CA MET A 1 -28.20 7.89 -25.97
C MET A 1 -27.97 8.42 -24.55
N LYS A 2 -28.87 9.22 -23.95
CA LYS A 2 -28.67 9.79 -22.59
C LYS A 2 -28.46 8.74 -21.49
N ILE A 3 -29.27 7.68 -21.48
CA ILE A 3 -29.16 6.58 -20.50
C ILE A 3 -27.82 5.85 -20.65
N LEU A 4 -27.41 5.57 -21.90
CA LEU A 4 -26.14 4.90 -22.18
C LEU A 4 -24.96 5.75 -21.67
N VAL A 5 -24.92 7.05 -21.99
CA VAL A 5 -23.89 7.98 -21.46
C VAL A 5 -23.90 8.01 -19.94
N PHE A 6 -25.07 8.02 -19.31
CA PHE A 6 -25.19 8.00 -17.86
C PHE A 6 -24.62 6.72 -17.24
N ILE A 7 -25.00 5.54 -17.75
CA ILE A 7 -24.48 4.25 -17.26
C ILE A 7 -22.96 4.18 -17.47
N THR A 8 -22.46 4.51 -18.66
CA THR A 8 -21.02 4.50 -18.93
C THR A 8 -20.27 5.45 -18.01
N ARG A 9 -20.81 6.65 -17.77
CA ARG A 9 -20.24 7.63 -16.84
C ARG A 9 -20.16 7.07 -15.42
N ILE A 10 -21.22 6.42 -14.92
CA ILE A 10 -21.22 5.82 -13.58
C ILE A 10 -20.17 4.71 -13.48
N VAL A 11 -20.11 3.81 -14.47
CA VAL A 11 -19.14 2.70 -14.47
C VAL A 11 -17.70 3.22 -14.46
N VAL A 12 -17.36 4.14 -15.37
CA VAL A 12 -16.01 4.72 -15.45
C VAL A 12 -15.68 5.51 -14.17
N ALA A 13 -16.60 6.37 -13.70
CA ALA A 13 -16.37 7.16 -12.50
C ALA A 13 -16.18 6.27 -11.26
N ALA A 14 -17.03 5.27 -11.05
CA ALA A 14 -16.92 4.33 -9.95
C ALA A 14 -15.60 3.57 -9.98
N THR A 15 -15.15 3.15 -11.18
CA THR A 15 -13.88 2.43 -11.33
C THR A 15 -12.69 3.28 -10.92
N PHE A 16 -12.62 4.53 -11.37
CA PHE A 16 -11.53 5.44 -11.04
C PHE A 16 -11.57 5.91 -9.58
N ILE A 17 -12.76 6.14 -9.01
CA ILE A 17 -12.91 6.47 -7.60
C ILE A 17 -12.45 5.29 -6.73
N PHE A 18 -12.88 4.07 -7.07
CA PHE A 18 -12.49 2.87 -6.32
C PHE A 18 -10.98 2.61 -6.43
N SER A 19 -10.43 2.64 -7.65
CA SER A 19 -8.99 2.54 -7.93
C SER A 19 -8.18 3.56 -7.14
N GLY A 20 -8.59 4.83 -7.17
CA GLY A 20 -7.93 5.90 -6.44
C GLY A 20 -8.08 5.75 -4.92
N PHE A 21 -9.23 5.32 -4.44
CA PHE A 21 -9.49 5.12 -3.02
C PHE A 21 -8.65 4.01 -2.41
N VAL A 22 -8.51 2.86 -3.09
CA VAL A 22 -7.67 1.78 -2.54
C VAL A 22 -6.22 2.21 -2.44
N LYS A 23 -5.70 2.92 -3.45
CA LYS A 23 -4.35 3.49 -3.39
C LYS A 23 -4.23 4.60 -2.35
N LEU A 24 -5.28 5.38 -2.13
CA LEU A 24 -5.33 6.43 -1.10
C LEU A 24 -5.17 5.84 0.30
N VAL A 25 -5.70 4.64 0.54
CA VAL A 25 -5.58 3.96 1.83
C VAL A 25 -4.14 3.47 2.08
N ASP A 26 -3.40 3.14 1.02
CA ASP A 26 -1.98 2.76 1.09
C ASP A 26 -1.12 3.43 -0.02
N PRO A 27 -0.75 4.71 0.16
CA PRO A 27 0.05 5.44 -0.82
C PRO A 27 1.47 4.87 -0.98
N LEU A 28 2.02 4.28 0.10
CA LEU A 28 3.35 3.67 0.10
C LEU A 28 3.41 2.42 -0.79
N GLY A 29 2.36 1.60 -0.81
CA GLY A 29 2.25 0.51 -1.78
C GLY A 29 2.39 0.99 -3.22
N SER A 30 1.74 2.10 -3.57
CA SER A 30 1.89 2.72 -4.90
C SER A 30 3.28 3.31 -5.13
N THR A 31 3.93 3.84 -4.10
CA THR A 31 5.33 4.31 -4.16
C THR A 31 6.28 3.19 -4.53
N TYR A 32 6.19 2.03 -3.86
CA TYR A 32 7.07 0.90 -4.16
C TYR A 32 6.87 0.38 -5.58
N LYS A 33 5.64 0.41 -6.11
CA LYS A 33 5.40 0.10 -7.53
C LYS A 33 6.05 1.11 -8.47
N PHE A 34 6.06 2.39 -8.15
CA PHE A 34 6.82 3.37 -8.92
C PHE A 34 8.32 3.11 -8.88
N GLU A 35 8.88 2.76 -7.71
CA GLU A 35 10.30 2.39 -7.58
C GLU A 35 10.65 1.18 -8.47
N GLU A 36 9.81 0.14 -8.47
CA GLU A 36 9.94 -1.03 -9.36
C GLU A 36 9.94 -0.61 -10.84
N TYR A 37 8.99 0.24 -11.26
CA TYR A 37 8.94 0.73 -12.65
C TYR A 37 10.14 1.60 -13.03
N PHE A 38 10.69 2.37 -12.08
CA PHE A 38 11.84 3.24 -12.33
C PHE A 38 13.18 2.51 -12.27
N GLY A 39 13.24 1.30 -11.72
CA GLY A 39 14.46 0.50 -11.63
C GLY A 39 15.10 0.18 -12.99
N ALA A 40 16.40 -0.13 -12.96
CA ALA A 40 17.20 -0.49 -14.13
C ALA A 40 16.57 -1.61 -14.99
N ASP A 41 15.90 -2.56 -14.35
CA ASP A 41 15.33 -3.74 -15.01
C ASP A 41 14.03 -3.48 -15.77
N VAL A 42 13.41 -2.30 -15.61
CA VAL A 42 12.11 -1.96 -16.20
C VAL A 42 12.23 -0.76 -17.15
N LEU A 43 12.22 0.48 -16.63
CA LEU A 43 12.34 1.68 -17.46
C LEU A 43 13.73 2.32 -17.40
N ASN A 44 14.59 1.91 -16.47
CA ASN A 44 15.92 2.47 -16.25
C ASN A 44 15.89 4.00 -16.03
N LEU A 45 15.01 4.44 -15.12
CA LEU A 45 14.77 5.83 -14.76
C LEU A 45 15.05 6.07 -13.27
N GLU A 46 16.13 5.48 -12.73
CA GLU A 46 16.41 5.46 -11.29
C GLU A 46 16.50 6.85 -10.65
N PHE A 47 16.84 7.88 -11.43
CA PHE A 47 16.82 9.28 -10.98
C PHE A 47 15.43 9.77 -10.54
N LEU A 48 14.35 9.06 -10.91
CA LEU A 48 12.97 9.33 -10.48
C LEU A 48 12.58 8.65 -9.16
N ILE A 49 13.36 7.68 -8.67
CA ILE A 49 13.08 6.95 -7.42
C ILE A 49 12.87 7.90 -6.22
N PRO A 50 13.71 8.94 -6.00
CA PRO A 50 13.47 9.89 -4.91
C PRO A 50 12.13 10.66 -5.00
N TYR A 51 11.51 10.68 -6.18
CA TYR A 51 10.24 11.36 -6.44
C TYR A 51 9.05 10.39 -6.49
N ALA A 52 9.24 9.09 -6.24
CA ALA A 52 8.20 8.07 -6.33
C ALA A 52 7.03 8.35 -5.37
N LEU A 53 7.29 8.81 -4.15
CA LEU A 53 6.24 9.19 -3.19
C LEU A 53 5.42 10.40 -3.66
N PRO A 54 6.04 11.54 -4.04
CA PRO A 54 5.31 12.64 -4.68
C PRO A 54 4.48 12.20 -5.90
N PHE A 55 5.02 11.36 -6.78
CA PHE A 55 4.29 10.85 -7.94
C PHE A 55 3.08 10.00 -7.54
N SER A 56 3.25 9.11 -6.56
CA SER A 56 2.18 8.30 -5.99
C SER A 56 1.03 9.18 -5.50
N ILE A 57 1.32 10.15 -4.63
CA ILE A 57 0.31 11.06 -4.06
C ILE A 57 -0.40 11.85 -5.16
N ILE A 58 0.35 12.45 -6.09
CA ILE A 58 -0.23 13.25 -7.18
C ILE A 58 -1.15 12.39 -8.05
N LEU A 59 -0.69 11.20 -8.44
CA LEU A 59 -1.47 10.29 -9.28
C LEU A 59 -2.76 9.86 -8.59
N ILE A 60 -2.69 9.48 -7.31
CA ILE A 60 -3.85 9.07 -6.49
C ILE A 60 -4.88 10.19 -6.44
N LEU A 61 -4.45 11.41 -6.08
CA LEU A 61 -5.32 12.57 -5.98
C LEU A 61 -5.93 12.93 -7.34
N VAL A 62 -5.15 12.92 -8.41
CA VAL A 62 -5.66 13.18 -9.77
C VAL A 62 -6.67 12.12 -10.18
N GLU A 63 -6.39 10.84 -9.96
CA GLU A 63 -7.24 9.71 -10.33
C GLU A 63 -8.61 9.79 -9.65
N ILE A 64 -8.62 9.93 -8.31
CA ILE A 64 -9.85 9.98 -7.53
C ILE A 64 -10.65 11.25 -7.80
N ILE A 65 -9.98 12.40 -7.98
CA ILE A 65 -10.67 13.68 -8.28
C ILE A 65 -11.25 13.68 -9.67
N LEU A 66 -10.55 13.15 -10.68
CA LEU A 66 -11.14 12.99 -12.01
C LEU A 66 -12.32 12.03 -11.99
N GLY A 67 -12.26 10.96 -11.20
CA GLY A 67 -13.39 10.08 -10.93
C GLY A 67 -14.60 10.83 -10.33
N VAL A 68 -14.39 11.62 -9.28
CA VAL A 68 -15.44 12.46 -8.67
C VAL A 68 -15.98 13.50 -9.66
N MET A 69 -15.11 14.21 -10.38
CA MET A 69 -15.49 15.19 -11.40
C MET A 69 -16.37 14.56 -12.47
N LEU A 70 -16.03 13.34 -12.91
CA LEU A 70 -16.83 12.60 -13.88
C LEU A 70 -18.17 12.20 -13.27
N LEU A 71 -18.18 11.72 -12.03
CA LEU A 71 -19.39 11.33 -11.30
C LEU A 71 -20.37 12.51 -11.16
N VAL A 72 -19.90 13.68 -10.72
CA VAL A 72 -20.75 14.85 -10.50
C VAL A 72 -21.03 15.66 -11.77
N GLY A 73 -20.23 15.45 -12.82
CA GLY A 73 -20.41 16.09 -14.13
C GLY A 73 -19.79 17.47 -14.20
N TYR A 74 -18.72 17.70 -13.44
CA TYR A 74 -17.96 18.94 -13.46
C TYR A 74 -16.91 18.90 -14.58
N LYS A 75 -16.96 19.88 -15.49
CA LYS A 75 -16.06 20.02 -16.66
C LYS A 75 -15.86 18.72 -17.47
N PRO A 76 -16.93 18.05 -17.93
CA PRO A 76 -16.88 16.71 -18.54
C PRO A 76 -15.90 16.54 -19.71
N LYS A 77 -15.69 17.59 -20.51
CA LYS A 77 -14.71 17.58 -21.61
C LYS A 77 -13.28 17.42 -21.07
N LEU A 78 -12.89 18.26 -20.11
CA LEU A 78 -11.56 18.18 -19.50
C LEU A 78 -11.38 16.83 -18.81
N THR A 79 -12.35 16.43 -17.99
CA THR A 79 -12.29 15.20 -17.19
C THR A 79 -12.11 13.96 -18.07
N SER A 80 -12.90 13.81 -19.13
CA SER A 80 -12.84 12.63 -20.00
C SER A 80 -11.52 12.55 -20.78
N TRP A 81 -11.01 13.70 -21.24
CA TRP A 81 -9.71 13.76 -21.91
C TRP A 81 -8.54 13.47 -20.96
N SER A 82 -8.58 13.99 -19.73
CA SER A 82 -7.57 13.69 -18.71
C SER A 82 -7.57 12.21 -18.31
N LEU A 83 -8.76 11.63 -18.10
CA LEU A 83 -8.90 10.19 -17.84
C LEU A 83 -8.37 9.34 -19.00
N LEU A 84 -8.64 9.76 -20.25
CA LEU A 84 -8.10 9.08 -21.44
C LEU A 84 -6.57 9.14 -21.46
N GLY A 85 -5.97 10.28 -21.14
CA GLY A 85 -4.51 10.41 -21.07
C GLY A 85 -3.89 9.47 -20.04
N ILE A 86 -4.43 9.46 -18.81
CA ILE A 86 -3.90 8.62 -17.72
C ILE A 86 -4.06 7.13 -18.04
N ILE A 87 -5.23 6.70 -18.52
CA ILE A 87 -5.46 5.28 -18.81
C ILE A 87 -4.59 4.79 -19.99
N LEU A 88 -4.21 5.66 -20.93
CA LEU A 88 -3.28 5.31 -22.00
C LEU A 88 -1.86 5.07 -21.46
N VAL A 89 -1.41 5.86 -20.48
CA VAL A 89 -0.14 5.62 -19.78
C VAL A 89 -0.20 4.28 -19.05
N PHE A 90 -1.26 4.01 -18.28
CA PHE A 90 -1.41 2.71 -17.61
C PHE A 90 -1.55 1.55 -18.59
N LEU A 91 -2.19 1.73 -19.74
CA LEU A 91 -2.25 0.70 -20.77
C LEU A 91 -0.85 0.34 -21.26
N PHE A 92 0.00 1.34 -21.51
CA PHE A 92 1.39 1.11 -21.89
C PHE A 92 2.17 0.36 -20.79
N LEU A 93 2.09 0.81 -19.53
CA LEU A 93 2.79 0.17 -18.41
C LEU A 93 2.32 -1.26 -18.18
N THR A 94 1.01 -1.50 -18.21
CA THR A 94 0.42 -2.84 -18.02
C THR A 94 0.76 -3.79 -19.16
N TRP A 95 0.77 -3.29 -20.40
CA TRP A 95 1.27 -4.06 -21.55
C TRP A 95 2.76 -4.41 -21.39
N TYR A 96 3.60 -3.43 -21.04
CA TYR A 96 5.03 -3.64 -20.86
C TYR A 96 5.29 -4.72 -19.79
N SER A 97 4.65 -4.59 -18.62
CA SER A 97 4.75 -5.55 -17.52
C SER A 97 4.29 -6.95 -17.94
N ALA A 98 3.17 -7.05 -18.67
CA ALA A 98 2.62 -8.33 -19.12
C ALA A 98 3.46 -9.01 -20.22
N TYR A 99 4.08 -8.23 -21.11
CA TYR A 99 4.87 -8.74 -22.22
C TYR A 99 6.28 -9.17 -21.78
N TYR A 100 6.92 -8.39 -20.91
CA TYR A 100 8.29 -8.65 -20.46
C TYR A 100 8.38 -9.39 -19.10
N ASN A 101 7.24 -9.73 -18.48
CA ASN A 101 7.15 -10.38 -17.15
C ASN A 101 8.00 -9.67 -16.08
N LYS A 102 7.96 -8.33 -16.06
CA LYS A 102 8.81 -7.50 -15.18
C LYS A 102 8.14 -7.12 -13.86
N VAL A 103 6.83 -6.88 -13.87
CA VAL A 103 6.06 -6.46 -12.69
C VAL A 103 4.81 -7.32 -12.63
N THR A 104 4.68 -8.12 -11.56
CA THR A 104 3.61 -9.12 -11.40
C THR A 104 2.25 -8.49 -11.10
N ASP A 105 2.24 -7.32 -10.42
CA ASP A 105 1.04 -6.53 -10.13
C ASP A 105 1.27 -5.04 -10.44
N CYS A 106 0.48 -4.49 -11.37
CA CYS A 106 0.56 -3.08 -11.78
C CYS A 106 0.03 -2.10 -10.72
N GLY A 107 -0.44 -2.57 -9.56
CA GLY A 107 -0.84 -1.76 -8.41
C GLY A 107 -2.10 -0.91 -8.64
N CYS A 108 -2.84 -1.16 -9.73
CA CYS A 108 -3.99 -0.33 -10.12
C CYS A 108 -5.12 -0.35 -9.07
N PHE A 109 -5.28 -1.42 -8.29
CA PHE A 109 -6.25 -1.50 -7.21
C PHE A 109 -5.59 -1.79 -5.86
N GLY A 110 -4.30 -1.45 -5.70
CA GLY A 110 -3.51 -1.82 -4.53
C GLY A 110 -3.67 -3.29 -4.15
N ASP A 111 -3.63 -3.57 -2.86
CA ASP A 111 -3.77 -4.93 -2.32
C ASP A 111 -5.23 -5.42 -2.23
N ALA A 112 -6.22 -4.58 -2.50
CA ALA A 112 -7.63 -4.99 -2.39
C ALA A 112 -8.08 -5.94 -3.50
N VAL A 113 -7.53 -5.78 -4.71
CA VAL A 113 -7.86 -6.62 -5.87
C VAL A 113 -6.59 -6.89 -6.69
N LYS A 114 -5.97 -8.04 -6.45
CA LYS A 114 -4.85 -8.52 -7.25
C LYS A 114 -5.36 -9.05 -8.59
N LEU A 115 -4.90 -8.43 -9.67
CA LEU A 115 -5.19 -8.87 -11.04
C LEU A 115 -3.86 -9.20 -11.72
N THR A 116 -3.86 -10.26 -12.54
CA THR A 116 -2.70 -10.55 -13.40
C THR A 116 -2.41 -9.36 -14.32
N ALA A 117 -1.16 -9.23 -14.77
CA ALA A 117 -0.76 -8.17 -15.70
C ALA A 117 -1.65 -8.12 -16.96
N TRP A 118 -1.96 -9.29 -17.54
CA TRP A 118 -2.90 -9.42 -18.66
C TRP A 118 -4.34 -9.05 -18.29
N GLY A 119 -4.83 -9.46 -17.11
CA GLY A 119 -6.15 -9.06 -16.62
C GLY A 119 -6.29 -7.54 -16.49
N THR A 120 -5.26 -6.87 -15.96
CA THR A 120 -5.23 -5.42 -15.83
C THR A 120 -5.16 -4.73 -17.21
N PHE A 121 -4.37 -5.26 -18.14
CA PHE A 121 -4.29 -4.74 -19.51
C PHE A 121 -5.66 -4.77 -20.21
N TYR A 122 -6.35 -5.92 -20.23
CA TYR A 122 -7.66 -6.03 -20.88
C TYR A 122 -8.73 -5.16 -20.23
N LYS A 123 -8.73 -5.05 -18.89
CA LYS A 123 -9.58 -4.09 -18.17
C LYS A 123 -9.34 -2.66 -18.68
N ASN A 124 -8.09 -2.25 -18.84
CA ASN A 124 -7.74 -0.90 -19.33
C ASN A 124 -8.19 -0.69 -20.78
N VAL A 125 -8.09 -1.71 -21.65
CA VAL A 125 -8.65 -1.64 -23.02
C VAL A 125 -10.16 -1.39 -22.99
N VAL A 126 -10.92 -2.11 -22.16
CA VAL A 126 -12.37 -1.91 -22.02
C VAL A 126 -12.67 -0.49 -21.51
N LEU A 127 -11.94 -0.03 -20.47
CA LEU A 127 -12.10 1.33 -19.94
C LEU A 127 -11.79 2.40 -21.00
N ILE A 128 -10.78 2.21 -21.84
CA ILE A 128 -10.48 3.12 -22.94
C ILE A 128 -11.65 3.24 -23.92
N VAL A 129 -12.27 2.14 -24.33
CA VAL A 129 -13.44 2.18 -25.22
C VAL A 129 -14.59 2.98 -24.58
N LEU A 130 -14.85 2.75 -23.29
CA LEU A 130 -15.87 3.49 -22.54
C LEU A 130 -15.52 4.98 -22.42
N ILE A 131 -14.27 5.33 -22.14
CA ILE A 131 -13.81 6.72 -22.01
C ILE A 131 -13.85 7.43 -23.36
N ILE A 132 -13.43 6.80 -24.46
CA ILE A 132 -13.54 7.37 -25.81
C ILE A 132 -15.01 7.70 -26.13
N PHE A 133 -15.93 6.80 -25.79
CA PHE A 133 -17.37 7.07 -25.93
C PHE A 133 -17.79 8.31 -25.13
N LEU A 134 -17.33 8.47 -23.89
CA LEU A 134 -17.60 9.66 -23.07
C LEU A 134 -16.95 10.94 -23.63
N VAL A 135 -15.73 10.87 -24.15
CA VAL A 135 -15.05 11.99 -24.83
C VAL A 135 -15.88 12.46 -26.02
N LEU A 136 -16.35 11.54 -26.87
CA LEU A 136 -17.17 11.86 -28.04
C LEU A 136 -18.56 12.40 -27.66
N LYS A 137 -19.14 11.91 -26.55
CA LYS A 137 -20.49 12.26 -26.08
C LYS A 137 -20.50 13.21 -24.89
N HIS A 138 -19.42 13.97 -24.68
CA HIS A 138 -19.26 14.80 -23.48
C HIS A 138 -20.35 15.87 -23.31
N THR A 139 -20.99 16.31 -24.41
CA THR A 139 -22.10 17.27 -24.39
C THR A 139 -23.38 16.75 -23.71
N TYR A 140 -23.52 15.42 -23.58
CA TYR A 140 -24.64 14.79 -22.89
C TYR A 140 -24.42 14.67 -21.37
N MET A 141 -23.20 14.91 -20.88
CA MET A 141 -22.87 14.85 -19.46
C MET A 141 -23.17 16.17 -18.76
N LYS A 142 -24.40 16.29 -18.24
CA LYS A 142 -24.80 17.43 -17.39
C LYS A 142 -24.54 17.12 -15.90
N PRO A 143 -24.38 18.13 -15.04
CA PRO A 143 -24.32 17.93 -13.60
C PRO A 143 -25.54 17.17 -13.10
N LEU A 144 -25.35 16.34 -12.06
CA LEU A 144 -26.45 15.56 -11.48
C LEU A 144 -27.51 16.45 -10.81
N ILE A 145 -27.05 17.50 -10.12
CA ILE A 145 -27.92 18.40 -9.35
C ILE A 145 -27.76 19.85 -9.86
N SER A 146 -26.60 20.46 -9.66
CA SER A 146 -26.29 21.80 -10.16
C SER A 146 -24.79 21.97 -10.42
N GLN A 147 -24.42 22.96 -11.23
CA GLN A 147 -23.02 23.30 -11.48
C GLN A 147 -22.30 23.77 -10.20
N VAL A 148 -23.02 24.50 -9.35
CA VAL A 148 -22.49 25.01 -8.07
C VAL A 148 -22.15 23.85 -7.14
N LEU A 149 -23.07 22.89 -7.00
CA LEU A 149 -22.84 21.69 -6.18
C LEU A 149 -21.71 20.83 -6.77
N ALA A 150 -21.70 20.59 -8.07
CA ALA A 150 -20.64 19.80 -8.71
C ALA A 150 -19.24 20.41 -8.48
N LYS A 151 -19.12 21.75 -8.54
CA LYS A 151 -17.88 22.47 -8.23
C LYS A 151 -17.48 22.31 -6.77
N TRP A 152 -18.40 22.56 -5.84
CA TRP A 152 -18.11 22.49 -4.40
C TRP A 152 -17.84 21.06 -3.91
N THR A 153 -18.57 20.06 -4.41
CA THR A 153 -18.29 18.64 -4.12
C THR A 153 -16.89 18.26 -4.57
N THR A 154 -16.50 18.65 -5.80
CA THR A 154 -15.13 18.40 -6.30
C THR A 154 -14.10 19.09 -5.40
N PHE A 155 -14.30 20.38 -5.10
CA PHE A 155 -13.39 21.15 -4.26
C PHE A 155 -13.24 20.56 -2.86
N LEU A 156 -14.34 20.23 -2.18
CA LEU A 156 -14.30 19.64 -0.84
C LEU A 156 -13.67 18.24 -0.86
N SER A 157 -13.98 17.42 -1.87
CA SER A 157 -13.38 16.09 -2.01
C SER A 157 -11.86 16.13 -2.11
N PHE A 158 -11.29 17.17 -2.74
CA PHE A 158 -9.84 17.36 -2.80
C PHE A 158 -9.21 17.52 -1.41
N PHE A 159 -9.78 18.38 -0.55
CA PHE A 159 -9.24 18.56 0.80
C PHE A 159 -9.46 17.34 1.68
N VAL A 160 -10.58 16.64 1.52
CA VAL A 160 -10.84 15.39 2.25
C VAL A 160 -9.81 14.33 1.87
N PHE A 161 -9.59 14.08 0.58
CA PHE A 161 -8.60 13.09 0.15
C PHE A 161 -7.18 13.52 0.49
N LEU A 162 -6.85 14.80 0.40
CA LEU A 162 -5.54 15.32 0.85
C LEU A 162 -5.31 15.09 2.34
N PHE A 163 -6.32 15.33 3.18
CA PHE A 163 -6.26 15.05 4.61
C PHE A 163 -6.08 13.55 4.89
N ILE A 164 -6.83 12.69 4.19
CA ILE A 164 -6.68 11.23 4.32
C ILE A 164 -5.27 10.81 3.90
N THR A 165 -4.75 11.31 2.78
CA THR A 165 -3.35 11.01 2.36
C THR A 165 -2.35 11.42 3.43
N TYR A 166 -2.48 12.63 3.99
CA TYR A 166 -1.61 13.08 5.07
C TYR A 166 -1.69 12.16 6.29
N TYR A 167 -2.90 11.76 6.69
CA TYR A 167 -3.13 10.89 7.82
C TYR A 167 -2.45 9.52 7.64
N VAL A 168 -2.67 8.82 6.52
CA VAL A 168 -2.11 7.48 6.26
C VAL A 168 -0.61 7.46 5.93
N LEU A 169 0.02 8.63 5.78
CA LEU A 169 1.48 8.73 5.67
C LEU A 169 2.15 8.83 7.05
N ILE A 170 1.38 9.18 8.09
CA ILE A 170 1.87 9.27 9.46
C ILE A 170 1.42 8.05 10.26
N HIS A 171 0.21 7.56 10.01
CA HIS A 171 -0.40 6.42 10.68
C HIS A 171 -0.50 5.22 9.74
N LEU A 172 -0.75 4.04 10.28
CA LEU A 172 -1.01 2.87 9.45
C LEU A 172 -2.26 3.05 8.56
N PRO A 173 -2.36 2.30 7.44
CA PRO A 173 -3.53 2.31 6.57
C PRO A 173 -4.85 2.12 7.35
N ILE A 174 -5.84 2.97 7.06
CA ILE A 174 -7.18 2.92 7.70
C ILE A 174 -7.85 1.55 7.46
N ILE A 175 -7.61 0.96 6.28
CA ILE A 175 -8.07 -0.39 5.94
C ILE A 175 -6.85 -1.16 5.46
N ASP A 176 -6.49 -2.22 6.18
CA ASP A 176 -5.38 -3.07 5.81
C ASP A 176 -5.87 -4.24 4.93
N PHE A 177 -5.62 -4.16 3.62
CA PHE A 177 -5.96 -5.21 2.66
C PHE A 177 -4.89 -6.31 2.56
N ARG A 178 -3.76 -6.17 3.26
CA ARG A 178 -2.61 -7.06 3.15
C ARG A 178 -2.83 -8.35 3.93
N PRO A 179 -2.12 -9.44 3.58
CA PRO A 179 -2.27 -10.72 4.27
C PRO A 179 -1.81 -10.68 5.74
N TYR A 180 -1.03 -9.67 6.12
CA TYR A 180 -0.56 -9.44 7.48
C TYR A 180 -1.49 -8.53 8.31
N ALA A 181 -2.74 -8.31 7.90
CA ALA A 181 -3.68 -7.47 8.65
C ALA A 181 -4.02 -8.09 10.03
N VAL A 182 -4.42 -7.26 10.98
CA VAL A 182 -4.88 -7.72 12.30
C VAL A 182 -6.06 -8.70 12.15
N GLY A 183 -6.00 -9.83 12.87
CA GLY A 183 -6.96 -10.93 12.79
C GLY A 183 -6.67 -11.96 11.70
N LYS A 184 -5.52 -11.88 11.01
CA LYS A 184 -5.07 -12.92 10.05
C LYS A 184 -4.09 -13.89 10.72
N ASN A 185 -4.12 -15.14 10.29
CA ASN A 185 -3.16 -16.17 10.68
C ASN A 185 -2.07 -16.31 9.60
N LEU A 186 -0.80 -16.13 9.97
CA LEU A 186 0.30 -16.20 9.01
C LEU A 186 0.53 -17.61 8.47
N PRO A 187 0.60 -18.69 9.29
CA PRO A 187 0.66 -20.06 8.79
C PRO A 187 -0.42 -20.41 7.77
N ALA A 188 -1.69 -20.13 8.07
CA ALA A 188 -2.80 -20.37 7.15
C ALA A 188 -2.70 -19.50 5.88
N GLY A 189 -2.12 -18.30 5.99
CA GLY A 189 -1.83 -17.44 4.85
C GLY A 189 -0.71 -17.94 3.93
N MET A 190 0.09 -18.90 4.41
CA MET A 190 1.17 -19.57 3.65
C MET A 190 0.73 -20.89 3.01
N GLU A 191 -0.45 -21.40 3.35
CA GLU A 191 -0.94 -22.67 2.82
C GLU A 191 -1.44 -22.52 1.37
N TYR A 192 -0.99 -23.42 0.50
CA TYR A 192 -1.49 -23.54 -0.86
C TYR A 192 -2.94 -24.03 -0.88
N VAL A 193 -3.77 -23.39 -1.70
CA VAL A 193 -5.15 -23.84 -1.97
C VAL A 193 -5.21 -24.37 -3.40
N GLY A 194 -4.96 -25.68 -3.56
CA GLY A 194 -4.80 -26.31 -4.88
C GLY A 194 -3.57 -25.75 -5.61
N ASP A 195 -3.75 -25.28 -6.84
CA ASP A 195 -2.68 -24.71 -7.67
C ASP A 195 -2.57 -23.17 -7.56
N VAL A 196 -3.26 -22.56 -6.58
CA VAL A 196 -3.21 -21.10 -6.36
C VAL A 196 -2.09 -20.78 -5.38
N GLU A 197 -1.17 -19.90 -5.80
CA GLU A 197 -0.07 -19.40 -4.97
C GLU A 197 -0.62 -18.68 -3.72
N PRO A 198 -0.08 -18.96 -2.52
CA PRO A 198 -0.59 -18.39 -1.29
C PRO A 198 -0.37 -16.88 -1.22
N PRO A 199 -1.25 -16.16 -0.51
CA PRO A 199 -1.11 -14.71 -0.36
C PRO A 199 0.15 -14.32 0.41
N ILE A 200 0.70 -15.22 1.23
CA ILE A 200 2.03 -15.14 1.86
C ILE A 200 2.87 -16.26 1.26
N HIS A 201 3.92 -15.94 0.51
CA HIS A 201 4.80 -16.95 -0.12
C HIS A 201 6.30 -16.67 0.11
N ASP A 202 6.62 -15.51 0.68
CA ASP A 202 7.97 -14.98 0.88
C ASP A 202 8.30 -14.80 2.37
N PHE A 203 7.47 -15.31 3.29
CA PHE A 203 7.67 -15.15 4.72
C PHE A 203 8.76 -16.10 5.24
N TYR A 204 9.93 -15.53 5.51
CA TYR A 204 11.11 -16.25 5.98
C TYR A 204 11.90 -15.37 6.96
N LEU A 205 12.24 -15.92 8.13
CA LEU A 205 12.93 -15.22 9.20
C LEU A 205 14.22 -15.97 9.56
N GLU A 206 15.36 -15.30 9.40
CA GLU A 206 16.68 -15.90 9.59
C GLU A 206 17.44 -15.20 10.72
N SER A 207 18.09 -15.98 11.59
CA SER A 207 18.99 -15.41 12.59
C SER A 207 20.32 -14.94 11.99
N LEU A 208 21.09 -14.15 12.73
CA LEU A 208 22.45 -13.77 12.31
C LEU A 208 23.41 -14.96 12.13
N ALA A 209 23.09 -16.11 12.72
CA ALA A 209 23.86 -17.35 12.57
C ALA A 209 23.47 -18.15 11.32
N GLY A 210 22.40 -17.76 10.62
CA GLY A 210 21.86 -18.45 9.46
C GLY A 210 20.77 -19.49 9.77
N ASP A 211 20.33 -19.58 11.02
CA ASP A 211 19.25 -20.49 11.41
C ASP A 211 17.87 -19.92 11.00
N ASP A 212 17.04 -20.75 10.36
CA ASP A 212 15.63 -20.45 10.09
C ASP A 212 14.82 -20.56 11.40
N LEU A 213 14.20 -19.45 11.80
CA LEU A 213 13.39 -19.36 13.01
C LEU A 213 11.89 -19.16 12.71
N THR A 214 11.48 -19.30 11.45
CA THR A 214 10.11 -19.01 11.00
C THR A 214 9.06 -19.83 11.76
N GLU A 215 9.18 -21.16 11.75
CA GLU A 215 8.22 -22.05 12.43
C GLU A 215 8.23 -21.89 13.95
N ASP A 216 9.41 -21.73 14.56
CA ASP A 216 9.57 -21.52 16.00
C ASP A 216 8.89 -20.22 16.45
N ILE A 217 9.00 -19.15 15.66
CA ILE A 217 8.34 -17.87 15.95
C ILE A 217 6.83 -17.98 15.79
N LEU A 218 6.36 -18.63 14.71
CA LEU A 218 4.93 -18.73 14.43
C LEU A 218 4.18 -19.69 15.36
N THR A 219 4.87 -20.52 16.14
CA THR A 219 4.23 -21.45 17.10
C THR A 219 4.19 -20.91 18.53
N LYS A 220 4.90 -19.81 18.83
CA LYS A 220 4.97 -19.20 20.16
C LYS A 220 3.70 -18.41 20.54
N ASP A 221 3.36 -18.44 21.82
CA ASP A 221 2.14 -17.78 22.36
C ASP A 221 2.22 -16.25 22.33
N LYS A 222 3.39 -15.65 22.60
CA LYS A 222 3.54 -14.19 22.68
C LYS A 222 4.81 -13.75 21.99
N VAL A 223 4.68 -13.28 20.76
CA VAL A 223 5.79 -12.69 20.01
C VAL A 223 5.47 -11.24 19.68
N MET A 224 6.47 -10.38 19.81
CA MET A 224 6.44 -9.02 19.29
C MET A 224 7.60 -8.84 18.30
N LEU A 225 7.25 -8.40 17.09
CA LEU A 225 8.18 -8.14 16.02
C LEU A 225 8.27 -6.63 15.81
N VAL A 226 9.46 -6.08 16.03
CA VAL A 226 9.81 -4.70 15.68
C VAL A 226 10.29 -4.71 14.24
N VAL A 227 9.44 -4.27 13.32
CA VAL A 227 9.73 -4.33 11.89
C VAL A 227 10.31 -2.99 11.44
N ALA A 228 11.55 -3.03 10.94
CA ALA A 228 12.21 -1.89 10.33
C ALA A 228 12.84 -2.34 9.00
N TYR A 229 12.12 -2.18 7.90
CA TYR A 229 12.51 -2.77 6.61
C TYR A 229 13.91 -2.32 6.16
N ASN A 230 14.33 -1.10 6.50
CA ASN A 230 15.67 -0.61 6.22
C ASN A 230 16.06 0.42 7.31
N LEU A 231 17.16 0.17 8.01
CA LEU A 231 17.57 0.96 9.17
C LEU A 231 18.06 2.36 8.80
N GLU A 232 18.72 2.53 7.65
CA GLU A 232 19.14 3.85 7.16
C GLU A 232 17.96 4.75 6.79
N LYS A 233 16.85 4.15 6.34
CA LYS A 233 15.59 4.84 6.02
C LYS A 233 14.62 4.94 7.20
N SER A 234 15.00 4.45 8.39
CA SER A 234 14.11 4.44 9.55
C SER A 234 14.03 5.79 10.23
N ASP A 235 12.85 6.13 10.75
CA ASP A 235 12.64 7.27 11.63
C ASP A 235 13.30 7.01 12.99
N LEU A 236 14.53 7.51 13.16
CA LEU A 236 15.34 7.23 14.35
C LEU A 236 14.66 7.67 15.66
N ASP A 237 13.88 8.75 15.63
CA ASP A 237 13.15 9.23 16.80
C ASP A 237 12.08 8.23 17.29
N GLY A 238 11.59 7.36 16.40
CA GLY A 238 10.62 6.32 16.72
C GLY A 238 11.15 5.25 17.68
N PHE A 239 12.46 4.96 17.65
CA PHE A 239 13.03 3.88 18.47
C PHE A 239 12.96 4.13 19.98
N ALA A 240 12.85 5.39 20.42
CA ALA A 240 12.63 5.71 21.83
C ALA A 240 11.26 5.18 22.31
N GLY A 241 10.20 5.36 21.53
CA GLY A 241 8.87 4.81 21.82
C GLY A 241 8.85 3.28 21.70
N ILE A 242 9.54 2.72 20.69
CA ILE A 242 9.69 1.27 20.53
C ILE A 242 10.36 0.65 21.76
N LYS A 243 11.37 1.30 22.34
CA LYS A 243 12.02 0.81 23.57
C LYS A 243 11.03 0.70 24.73
N GLU A 244 10.17 1.70 24.90
CA GLU A 244 9.15 1.69 25.96
C GLU A 244 8.15 0.54 25.76
N VAL A 245 7.65 0.37 24.53
CA VAL A 245 6.72 -0.71 24.16
C VAL A 245 7.35 -2.08 24.40
N THR A 246 8.57 -2.29 23.90
CA THR A 246 9.26 -3.58 23.98
C THR A 246 9.64 -3.95 25.42
N ASP A 247 10.07 -2.99 26.25
CA ASP A 247 10.30 -3.23 27.68
C ASP A 247 9.03 -3.72 28.41
N LYS A 248 7.89 -3.12 28.10
CA LYS A 248 6.61 -3.51 28.67
C LYS A 248 6.20 -4.90 28.18
N ALA A 249 6.34 -5.16 26.88
CA ALA A 249 6.05 -6.45 26.28
C ALA A 249 6.90 -7.57 26.91
N ILE A 250 8.21 -7.35 27.07
CA ILE A 250 9.12 -8.32 27.71
C ILE A 250 8.67 -8.62 29.15
N LYS A 251 8.31 -7.59 29.93
CA LYS A 251 7.78 -7.78 31.30
C LYS A 251 6.49 -8.61 31.34
N GLN A 252 5.73 -8.63 30.26
CA GLN A 252 4.48 -9.39 30.12
C GLN A 252 4.67 -10.76 29.45
N GLY A 253 5.92 -11.17 29.25
CA GLY A 253 6.29 -12.48 28.72
C GLY A 253 6.31 -12.56 27.19
N TYR A 254 6.32 -11.43 26.48
CA TYR A 254 6.55 -11.45 25.03
C TYR A 254 8.03 -11.74 24.73
N ILE A 255 8.24 -12.57 23.73
CA ILE A 255 9.54 -12.72 23.06
C ILE A 255 9.60 -11.63 21.99
N VAL A 256 10.65 -10.80 22.02
CA VAL A 256 10.80 -9.66 21.12
C VAL A 256 11.95 -9.90 20.15
N TYR A 257 11.72 -9.64 18.87
CA TYR A 257 12.76 -9.59 17.83
C TYR A 257 12.63 -8.32 16.99
N ALA A 258 13.75 -7.80 16.51
CA ALA A 258 13.76 -6.90 15.36
C ALA A 258 13.72 -7.69 14.06
N LEU A 259 12.97 -7.22 13.06
CA LEU A 259 13.01 -7.73 11.69
C LEU A 259 13.51 -6.62 10.77
N THR A 260 14.60 -6.87 10.04
CA THR A 260 15.17 -5.90 9.11
C THR A 260 15.89 -6.57 7.94
N SER A 261 15.95 -5.91 6.78
CA SER A 261 16.82 -6.33 5.68
C SER A 261 18.20 -5.68 5.73
N SER A 262 18.46 -4.81 6.72
CA SER A 262 19.76 -4.19 6.96
C SER A 262 20.76 -5.15 7.60
N MET A 263 22.05 -4.78 7.58
CA MET A 263 23.12 -5.58 8.16
C MET A 263 23.12 -5.55 9.70
N GLY A 264 23.68 -6.61 10.31
CA GLY A 264 23.79 -6.72 11.77
C GLY A 264 24.50 -5.55 12.44
N GLU A 265 25.55 -5.02 11.80
CA GLU A 265 26.31 -3.88 12.33
C GLU A 265 25.45 -2.61 12.43
N GLU A 266 24.56 -2.36 11.47
CA GLU A 266 23.63 -1.22 11.50
C GLU A 266 22.65 -1.34 12.67
N PHE A 267 22.13 -2.55 12.91
CA PHE A 267 21.24 -2.80 14.04
C PHE A 267 21.95 -2.62 15.36
N GLU A 268 23.19 -3.10 15.52
CA GLU A 268 23.96 -2.93 16.75
C GLU A 268 24.18 -1.46 17.12
N VAL A 269 24.36 -0.57 16.13
CA VAL A 269 24.43 0.87 16.38
C VAL A 269 23.13 1.39 17.01
N ILE A 270 21.98 1.00 16.46
CA ILE A 270 20.66 1.42 16.95
C ILE A 270 20.35 0.78 18.31
N LYS A 271 20.64 -0.51 18.46
CA LYS A 271 20.50 -1.28 19.69
C LYS A 271 21.24 -0.61 20.84
N ASN A 272 22.50 -0.23 20.63
CA ASN A 272 23.30 0.46 21.65
C ASN A 272 22.81 1.88 21.91
N LYS A 273 22.42 2.64 20.87
CA LYS A 273 21.94 4.02 21.02
C LYS A 273 20.65 4.13 21.83
N TYR A 274 19.70 3.23 21.61
CA TYR A 274 18.39 3.22 22.28
C TYR A 274 18.29 2.17 23.41
N ASN A 275 19.41 1.51 23.71
CA ASN A 275 19.54 0.47 24.73
C ASN A 275 18.54 -0.69 24.54
N LEU A 276 18.28 -1.08 23.28
CA LEU A 276 17.33 -2.14 22.93
C LEU A 276 17.83 -3.49 23.45
N ASN A 277 16.93 -4.28 24.04
CA ASN A 277 17.22 -5.51 24.79
C ASN A 277 16.71 -6.77 24.08
N PHE A 278 16.74 -6.76 22.75
CA PHE A 278 16.32 -7.86 21.89
C PHE A 278 17.25 -8.03 20.70
N GLU A 279 17.20 -9.20 20.08
CA GLU A 279 18.01 -9.56 18.92
C GLU A 279 17.29 -9.25 17.61
N MET A 280 18.06 -9.16 16.53
CA MET A 280 17.51 -9.03 15.18
C MET A 280 17.44 -10.36 14.46
N LEU A 281 16.52 -10.42 13.52
CA LEU A 281 16.38 -11.43 12.48
C LEU A 281 16.38 -10.71 11.13
N PHE A 282 16.98 -11.36 10.15
CA PHE A 282 16.94 -10.95 8.77
C PHE A 282 15.59 -11.33 8.16
N GLY A 283 15.06 -10.43 7.32
CA GLY A 283 13.89 -10.67 6.48
C GLY A 283 13.94 -9.81 5.22
N ASP A 284 13.33 -10.29 4.14
CA ASP A 284 13.32 -9.60 2.85
C ASP A 284 12.64 -8.22 2.92
N GLU A 285 13.21 -7.21 2.25
CA GLU A 285 12.72 -5.83 2.31
C GLU A 285 11.27 -5.71 1.79
N THR A 286 10.91 -6.47 0.75
CA THR A 286 9.56 -6.47 0.14
C THR A 286 8.54 -7.08 1.09
N MET A 287 8.92 -8.19 1.73
CA MET A 287 8.12 -8.83 2.78
C MET A 287 7.89 -7.86 3.94
N LEU A 288 8.95 -7.22 4.46
CA LEU A 288 8.86 -6.30 5.61
C LEU A 288 8.01 -5.06 5.30
N LYS A 289 8.17 -4.47 4.11
CA LYS A 289 7.30 -3.37 3.62
C LYS A 289 5.83 -3.81 3.54
N THR A 290 5.57 -5.08 3.22
CA THR A 290 4.22 -5.64 3.14
C THR A 290 3.65 -5.92 4.53
N ILE A 291 4.46 -6.37 5.48
CA ILE A 291 4.04 -6.58 6.86
C ILE A 291 3.53 -5.28 7.47
N ILE A 292 4.28 -4.19 7.38
CA ILE A 292 3.90 -2.92 8.02
C ILE A 292 4.29 -1.72 7.15
N ARG A 293 3.40 -0.73 7.05
CA ARG A 293 3.66 0.53 6.33
C ARG A 293 4.30 1.55 7.28
N SER A 294 5.31 1.12 8.02
CA SER A 294 6.02 1.94 9.00
C SER A 294 7.47 1.46 9.15
N ASN A 295 8.37 2.35 9.55
CA ASN A 295 9.80 2.09 9.63
C ASN A 295 10.46 2.93 10.74
N PRO A 296 10.48 2.48 12.01
CA PRO A 296 10.06 1.16 12.49
C PRO A 296 8.56 1.06 12.80
N GLY A 297 8.02 -0.16 12.91
CA GLY A 297 6.69 -0.42 13.46
C GLY A 297 6.67 -1.69 14.31
N VAL A 298 5.55 -1.96 14.97
CA VAL A 298 5.38 -3.12 15.84
C VAL A 298 4.25 -4.01 15.34
N LEU A 299 4.47 -5.32 15.36
CA LEU A 299 3.53 -6.38 15.07
C LEU A 299 3.52 -7.36 16.25
N THR A 300 2.35 -7.72 16.78
CA THR A 300 2.23 -8.77 17.80
C THR A 300 1.58 -10.02 17.22
N LEU A 301 2.11 -11.17 17.61
CA LEU A 301 1.66 -12.49 17.17
C LEU A 301 1.35 -13.40 18.38
N GLU A 302 0.32 -14.23 18.22
CA GLU A 302 0.00 -15.36 19.11
C GLU A 302 -0.23 -16.60 18.25
N LYS A 303 0.68 -17.58 18.28
CA LYS A 303 0.64 -18.78 17.42
C LYS A 303 0.42 -18.47 15.93
N GLY A 304 1.06 -17.40 15.47
CA GLY A 304 0.97 -16.92 14.11
C GLY A 304 -0.27 -16.08 13.81
N ASP A 305 -1.20 -15.91 14.74
CA ASP A 305 -2.30 -14.94 14.62
C ASP A 305 -1.79 -13.53 14.86
N VAL A 306 -2.06 -12.63 13.93
CA VAL A 306 -1.77 -11.21 14.09
C VAL A 306 -2.76 -10.59 15.06
N THR A 307 -2.29 -10.28 16.27
CA THR A 307 -3.14 -9.72 17.34
C THR A 307 -3.13 -8.20 17.37
N GLY A 308 -2.11 -7.56 16.82
CA GLY A 308 -1.98 -6.10 16.87
C GLY A 308 -0.85 -5.55 15.99
N LYS A 309 -1.03 -4.31 15.51
CA LYS A 309 -0.09 -3.61 14.63
C LYS A 309 -0.12 -2.12 14.86
N TRP A 310 1.05 -1.50 15.02
CA TRP A 310 1.18 -0.06 15.24
C TRP A 310 2.40 0.52 14.54
N SER A 311 2.24 1.71 13.99
CA SER A 311 3.37 2.53 13.55
C SER A 311 4.13 3.04 14.77
N TRP A 312 5.43 3.38 14.62
CA TRP A 312 6.17 4.04 15.70
C TRP A 312 5.49 5.34 16.18
N SER A 313 4.80 6.04 15.30
CA SER A 313 4.03 7.25 15.61
C SER A 313 2.88 6.99 16.60
N ASP A 314 2.36 5.77 16.62
CA ASP A 314 1.21 5.32 17.42
C ASP A 314 1.65 4.41 18.59
N TYR A 315 2.92 4.47 19.01
CA TYR A 315 3.46 3.57 20.05
C TYR A 315 2.68 3.62 21.37
N LYS A 316 2.01 4.73 21.68
CA LYS A 316 1.16 4.86 22.88
C LYS A 316 -0.06 3.94 22.83
N GLU A 317 -0.67 3.77 21.66
CA GLU A 317 -1.77 2.82 21.49
C GLU A 317 -1.27 1.38 21.66
N SER A 318 -0.04 1.10 21.23
CA SER A 318 0.61 -0.20 21.49
C SER A 318 0.88 -0.42 22.98
N LEU A 319 1.25 0.63 23.73
CA LEU A 319 1.38 0.54 25.19
C LEU A 319 0.04 0.24 25.86
N GLU A 320 -1.02 0.94 25.47
CA GLU A 320 -2.37 0.72 26.01
C GLU A 320 -2.89 -0.69 25.71
N TYR A 321 -2.59 -1.24 24.51
CA TYR A 321 -2.94 -2.61 24.17
C TYR A 321 -2.30 -3.66 25.09
N LEU A 322 -1.10 -3.36 25.60
CA LEU A 322 -0.40 -4.26 26.51
C LEU A 322 -0.96 -4.21 27.95
N ASP A 323 -1.70 -3.17 28.36
CA ASP A 323 -2.25 -3.08 29.74
C ASP A 323 -3.32 -4.13 30.07
#